data_AF-A0A5E4N007-F1
#
_entry.id   AF-A0A5E4N007-F1
#
_cell.length_a   1.000
_cell.length_b   1.000
_cell.length_c   1.000
_cell.angle_alpha   90.00
_cell.angle_beta   90.00
_cell.angle_gamma   90.00
#
_symmetry.space_group_name_H-M   'P 1'
#
loop_
_entity.id
_entity.type
_entity.pdbx_description
1 polymer ?
#
loop_
_entity_poly.entity_id
_entity_poly.type
_entity_poly.pdbx_seq_one_letter_code
_entity_poly.pdbx_strand_id
1 'polypeptide(L)'
;MFIFGMNPKTRNNGYRVIACTVVLGYLVCSLPVTTQTPVRGVCFLPPDEGNCLNRLSMRVKFYFNYELDECSEFIFFGCGGNENRFDTFDECENVCLYNYYN
;
A
#
# COMPACT_ATOMS: atom_id res chain seq x y z
N MET A 1 33.82 8.40 7.10
CA MET A 1 32.81 9.47 7.25
C MET A 1 31.79 9.28 6.14
N PHE A 2 30.72 8.56 6.42
CA PHE A 2 29.68 8.27 5.43
C PHE A 2 28.81 9.52 5.26
N ILE A 3 28.78 10.06 4.05
CA ILE A 3 27.78 11.03 3.65
C ILE A 3 26.52 10.23 3.35
N PHE A 4 25.61 10.13 4.31
CA PHE A 4 24.22 9.79 3.97
C PHE A 4 23.60 11.06 3.39
N GLY A 5 23.49 11.07 2.06
CA GLY A 5 22.74 12.06 1.33
C GLY A 5 21.29 12.11 1.83
N MET A 6 20.75 13.32 1.92
CA MET A 6 19.33 13.54 2.12
C MET A 6 18.55 12.81 1.01
N ASN A 7 17.55 11.99 1.35
CA ASN A 7 16.54 11.56 0.38
C ASN A 7 15.18 12.18 0.74
N PRO A 8 14.70 13.17 -0.03
CA PRO A 8 13.49 13.93 0.28
C PRO A 8 12.28 13.32 -0.43
N LYS A 9 11.49 12.46 0.21
CA LYS A 9 10.12 12.14 -0.26
C LYS A 9 9.15 11.87 0.88
N THR A 10 8.89 12.86 1.73
CA THR A 10 7.56 13.01 2.36
C THR A 10 6.57 13.53 1.31
N ARG A 11 6.23 12.72 0.28
CA ARG A 11 5.18 13.08 -0.67
C ARG A 11 3.81 12.69 -0.11
N ASN A 12 3.29 13.52 0.78
CA ASN A 12 1.85 13.66 0.95
C ASN A 12 1.28 14.23 -0.35
N ASN A 13 0.82 13.38 -1.27
CA ASN A 13 0.16 13.84 -2.50
C ASN A 13 -1.23 13.21 -2.64
N GLY A 14 -2.10 13.52 -1.68
CA GLY A 14 -3.54 13.34 -1.85
C GLY A 14 -4.12 14.53 -2.59
N TYR A 15 -4.42 14.38 -3.89
CA TYR A 15 -5.25 15.36 -4.58
C TYR A 15 -6.66 15.33 -3.98
N ARG A 16 -7.11 16.47 -3.42
CA ARG A 16 -8.43 16.60 -2.78
C ARG A 16 -9.48 16.86 -3.85
N VAL A 17 -10.39 15.92 -4.09
CA VAL A 17 -11.58 16.15 -4.92
C VAL A 17 -12.65 16.81 -4.04
N ILE A 18 -13.03 18.03 -4.38
CA ILE A 18 -14.04 18.81 -3.65
C ILE A 18 -15.29 18.85 -4.53
N ALA A 19 -16.29 18.04 -4.20
CA ALA A 19 -17.60 18.10 -4.85
C ALA A 19 -18.42 19.21 -4.19
N CYS A 20 -18.87 20.19 -4.97
CA CYS A 20 -19.75 21.24 -4.48
C CYS A 20 -21.15 21.09 -5.10
N THR A 21 -22.15 21.24 -4.25
CA THR A 21 -23.57 21.19 -4.62
C THR A 21 -24.25 22.49 -4.21
N VAL A 22 -25.22 22.94 -5.00
CA VAL A 22 -26.00 24.15 -4.66
C VAL A 22 -27.16 23.73 -3.76
N VAL A 23 -27.09 24.11 -2.49
CA VAL A 23 -28.15 23.86 -1.50
C VAL A 23 -28.73 25.20 -1.10
N LEU A 24 -30.03 25.40 -1.34
CA LEU A 24 -30.73 26.66 -1.02
C LEU A 24 -30.07 27.92 -1.64
N GLY A 25 -29.45 27.76 -2.82
CA GLY A 25 -28.77 28.86 -3.53
C GLY A 25 -27.33 29.13 -3.07
N TYR A 26 -26.81 28.39 -2.10
CA TYR A 26 -25.43 28.50 -1.63
C TYR A 26 -24.59 27.33 -2.11
N LEU A 27 -23.33 27.61 -2.46
CA LEU A 27 -22.36 26.60 -2.85
C LEU A 27 -21.87 25.87 -1.58
N VAL A 28 -22.36 24.65 -1.35
CA VAL A 28 -21.93 23.79 -0.23
C VAL A 28 -21.01 22.71 -0.78
N CYS A 29 -19.77 22.69 -0.31
CA CYS A 29 -18.80 21.67 -0.69
C CYS A 29 -18.74 20.57 0.37
N SER A 30 -18.73 19.31 -0.06
CA SER A 30 -18.50 18.19 0.85
C SER A 30 -17.10 18.26 1.46
N LEU A 31 -16.90 17.65 2.64
CA LEU A 31 -15.56 17.34 3.13
C LEU A 31 -14.76 16.66 2.00
N PRO A 32 -13.42 16.84 1.93
CA PRO A 32 -12.62 16.22 0.88
C PRO A 32 -12.90 14.72 0.88
N VAL A 33 -13.53 14.22 -0.18
CA VAL A 33 -13.62 12.78 -0.38
C VAL A 33 -12.27 12.40 -0.94
N THR A 34 -11.44 11.76 -0.14
CA THR A 34 -10.22 11.10 -0.61
C THR A 34 -10.66 9.93 -1.47
N THR A 35 -11.06 10.18 -2.72
CA THR A 35 -11.13 9.12 -3.73
C THR A 35 -9.70 8.81 -4.13
N GLN A 36 -8.95 8.17 -3.23
CA GLN A 36 -7.79 7.42 -3.62
C GLN A 36 -8.29 6.29 -4.53
N THR A 37 -8.00 6.33 -5.81
CA THR A 37 -7.42 5.10 -6.37
C THR A 37 -5.98 5.18 -5.90
N PRO A 38 -5.61 4.47 -4.82
CA PRO A 38 -4.31 4.67 -4.25
C PRO A 38 -3.30 4.09 -5.25
N VAL A 39 -2.22 4.81 -5.47
CA VAL A 39 -0.90 4.17 -5.59
C VAL A 39 -0.88 3.10 -4.49
N ARG A 40 -1.00 1.84 -4.91
CA ARG A 40 -1.73 0.79 -4.19
C ARG A 40 -1.50 0.82 -2.68
N GLY A 41 -2.52 1.26 -1.92
CA GLY A 41 -2.46 1.34 -0.45
C GLY A 41 -2.12 0.00 0.20
N VAL A 42 -2.44 -1.08 -0.52
CA VAL A 42 -1.97 -2.45 -0.29
C VAL A 42 -0.48 -2.52 0.02
N CYS A 43 0.37 -1.84 -0.74
CA CYS A 43 1.83 -1.88 -0.59
C CYS A 43 2.32 -1.27 0.73
N PHE A 44 1.49 -0.46 1.41
CA PHE A 44 1.84 0.18 2.67
C PHE A 44 1.25 -0.54 3.90
N LEU A 45 0.56 -1.66 3.71
CA LEU A 45 0.09 -2.49 4.82
C LEU A 45 1.29 -3.28 5.40
N PRO A 46 1.35 -3.51 6.72
CA PRO A 46 2.36 -4.39 7.30
C PRO A 46 2.17 -5.83 6.79
N PRO A 47 3.21 -6.67 6.74
CA PRO A 47 3.02 -8.10 6.48
C PRO A 47 2.14 -8.72 7.58
N ASP A 48 1.19 -9.56 7.17
CA ASP A 48 0.29 -10.25 8.10
C ASP A 48 0.28 -11.75 7.80
N GLU A 49 0.91 -12.50 8.71
CA GLU A 49 1.06 -13.95 8.64
C GLU A 49 -0.29 -14.69 8.75
N GLY A 50 -1.34 -14.00 9.23
CA GLY A 50 -2.61 -14.60 9.56
C GLY A 50 -2.56 -15.39 10.88
N ASN A 51 -3.65 -16.09 11.21
CA ASN A 51 -3.80 -16.78 12.51
C ASN A 51 -4.13 -18.27 12.37
N CYS A 52 -3.89 -18.86 11.21
CA CYS A 52 -4.12 -20.29 11.00
C CYS A 52 -3.12 -21.13 11.80
N LEU A 53 -3.61 -22.06 12.62
CA LEU A 53 -2.78 -22.92 13.48
C LEU A 53 -2.25 -24.17 12.75
N ASN A 54 -2.68 -24.42 11.52
CA ASN A 54 -2.28 -25.59 10.77
C ASN A 54 -0.96 -25.37 10.04
N ARG A 55 0.10 -26.02 10.53
CA ARG A 55 1.44 -25.97 9.91
C ARG A 55 1.48 -26.48 8.46
N LEU A 56 0.53 -27.32 8.04
CA LEU A 56 0.44 -27.81 6.66
C LEU A 56 -0.02 -26.74 5.66
N SER A 57 -0.57 -25.63 6.15
CA SER A 57 -1.07 -24.52 5.32
C SER A 57 -0.06 -23.37 5.19
N MET A 58 1.10 -23.46 5.83
CA MET A 58 2.15 -22.44 5.78
C MET A 58 2.75 -22.35 4.37
N ARG A 59 2.90 -21.15 3.82
CA ARG A 59 3.49 -20.89 2.51
C ARG A 59 4.42 -19.69 2.61
N VAL A 60 5.53 -19.73 1.87
CA VAL A 60 6.32 -18.52 1.61
C VAL A 60 5.54 -17.64 0.64
N LYS A 61 5.45 -16.36 0.96
CA LYS A 61 4.80 -15.31 0.16
C LYS A 61 5.69 -14.09 0.16
N PHE A 62 5.41 -13.15 -0.73
CA PHE A 62 6.13 -11.90 -0.84
C PHE A 62 5.27 -10.74 -0.34
N TYR A 63 5.86 -9.76 0.33
CA TYR A 63 5.21 -8.51 0.69
C TYR A 63 6.12 -7.35 0.31
N PHE A 64 5.54 -6.17 0.12
CA PHE A 64 6.31 -4.96 -0.10
C PHE A 64 6.71 -4.33 1.23
N ASN A 65 8.01 -4.17 1.43
CA ASN A 65 8.58 -3.44 2.55
C ASN A 65 8.79 -1.97 2.15
N TYR A 66 7.83 -1.12 2.54
CA TYR A 66 7.87 0.31 2.21
C TYR A 66 9.02 1.07 2.88
N GLU A 67 9.63 0.54 3.94
CA GLU A 67 10.77 1.18 4.62
C GLU A 67 12.07 0.99 3.84
N LEU A 68 12.18 -0.15 3.15
CA LEU A 68 13.34 -0.52 2.33
C LEU A 68 13.11 -0.30 0.83
N ASP A 69 11.88 -0.01 0.41
CA ASP A 69 11.48 0.12 -0.99
C ASP A 69 11.76 -1.17 -1.80
N GLU A 70 11.53 -2.34 -1.18
CA GLU A 70 11.81 -3.65 -1.78
C GLU A 70 10.72 -4.69 -1.47
N CYS A 71 10.65 -5.74 -2.28
CA CYS A 71 9.82 -6.91 -2.00
C CYS A 71 10.61 -7.95 -1.21
N SER A 72 10.06 -8.42 -0.08
CA SER A 72 10.71 -9.40 0.79
C SER A 72 9.82 -10.61 1.03
N GLU A 73 10.44 -11.75 1.35
CA GLU A 73 9.72 -12.98 1.71
C GLU A 73 9.19 -12.92 3.16
N PHE A 74 8.03 -13.53 3.38
CA PHE A 74 7.49 -13.80 4.71
C PHE A 74 6.67 -15.10 4.72
N ILE A 75 6.36 -15.59 5.92
CA ILE A 75 5.55 -16.80 6.09
C ILE A 75 4.09 -16.41 6.24
N PHE A 76 3.24 -16.95 5.38
CA PHE A 76 1.78 -16.87 5.52
C PHE A 76 1.23 -18.20 6.00
N PHE A 77 0.44 -18.21 7.08
CA PHE A 77 -0.13 -19.42 7.67
C PHE A 77 -1.34 -19.98 6.92
N GLY A 78 -1.75 -19.36 5.82
CA GLY A 78 -2.72 -19.92 4.87
C GLY A 78 -4.17 -19.44 5.07
N CYS A 79 -4.44 -18.57 6.05
CA CYS A 79 -5.72 -17.88 6.17
C CYS A 79 -5.57 -16.52 6.87
N GLY A 80 -6.59 -15.66 6.72
CA GLY A 80 -6.52 -14.29 7.22
C GLY A 80 -5.51 -13.46 6.44
N GLY A 81 -4.75 -12.64 7.15
CA GLY A 81 -3.77 -11.76 6.52
C GLY A 81 -4.42 -10.51 5.90
N ASN A 82 -3.62 -9.76 5.15
CA ASN A 82 -4.07 -8.64 4.34
C ASN A 82 -3.61 -8.79 2.87
N GLU A 83 -3.80 -7.73 2.08
CA GLU A 83 -3.53 -7.75 0.63
C GLU A 83 -2.05 -7.52 0.27
N ASN A 84 -1.18 -7.11 1.21
CA ASN A 84 0.27 -7.01 0.98
C ASN A 84 0.91 -8.40 1.00
N ARG A 85 0.45 -9.25 0.09
CA ARG A 85 0.82 -10.66 0.00
C ARG A 85 0.69 -11.12 -1.44
N PHE A 86 1.82 -11.46 -2.03
CA PHE A 86 1.96 -11.87 -3.43
C PHE A 86 2.54 -13.27 -3.51
N ASP A 87 2.24 -13.96 -4.61
CA ASP A 87 2.67 -15.34 -4.83
C ASP A 87 4.11 -15.40 -5.34
N THR A 88 4.56 -14.36 -6.05
CA THR A 88 5.91 -14.24 -6.59
C THR A 88 6.52 -12.87 -6.30
N PHE A 89 7.86 -12.83 -6.32
CA PHE A 89 8.61 -11.59 -6.24
C PHE A 89 8.24 -10.62 -7.37
N ASP A 90 8.19 -11.12 -8.62
CA ASP A 90 7.82 -10.31 -9.79
C ASP A 90 6.42 -9.71 -9.67
N GLU A 91 5.45 -10.45 -9.11
CA GLU A 91 4.11 -9.92 -8.86
C GLU A 91 4.19 -8.74 -7.88
N CYS A 92 4.91 -8.92 -6.76
CA CYS A 92 5.11 -7.85 -5.78
C CYS A 92 5.77 -6.60 -6.40
N GLU A 93 6.84 -6.75 -7.19
CA GLU A 93 7.52 -5.61 -7.81
C GLU A 93 6.65 -4.93 -8.87
N ASN A 94 5.99 -5.70 -9.74
CA ASN A 94 5.04 -5.14 -10.70
C ASN A 94 3.89 -4.42 -9.98
N VAL A 95 3.52 -4.90 -8.80
CA VAL A 95 2.45 -4.31 -8.01
C VAL A 95 2.90 -2.99 -7.39
N CYS A 96 3.99 -3.01 -6.64
CA CYS A 96 4.35 -1.95 -5.70
C CYS A 96 5.49 -1.04 -6.19
N LEU A 97 6.34 -1.51 -7.10
CA LEU A 97 7.46 -0.73 -7.65
C LEU A 97 7.15 -0.20 -9.05
N TYR A 98 6.76 -1.04 -10.00
CA TYR A 98 6.62 -0.60 -11.41
C TYR A 98 5.48 0.40 -11.60
N ASN A 99 4.35 0.18 -10.94
CA ASN A 99 3.20 1.10 -11.00
C ASN A 99 3.36 2.33 -10.09
N TYR A 100 4.51 2.50 -9.43
CA TYR A 100 4.88 3.72 -8.71
C TYR A 100 5.62 4.75 -9.60
N TYR A 101 6.23 4.29 -10.71
CA TYR A 101 7.05 5.12 -11.60
C TYR A 101 6.37 5.52 -12.93
N ASN A 102 5.16 5.00 -13.21
CA ASN A 102 4.28 5.45 -14.29
C ASN A 102 3.14 6.32 -13.74
#